data_AF-A0A8T4CVR3-F1
#
_entry.id   AF-A0A8T4CVR3-F1
#
_cell.length_a   1.000
_cell.length_b   1.000
_cell.length_c   1.000
_cell.angle_alpha   90.00
_cell.angle_beta   90.00
_cell.angle_gamma   90.00
#
_symmetry.space_group_name_H-M   'P 1'
#
loop_
_entity.id
_entity.type
_entity.pdbx_description
1 polymer ?
#
loop_
_entity_poly.entity_id
_entity_poly.type
_entity_poly.pdbx_seq_one_letter_code
_entity_poly.pdbx_strand_id
1 'polypeptide(L)'
;MKNFYQNHFKIETLQYLRRVGSLTKAARRFDVHPSTLATWQRIGLEEFMKRELQNTKTLEPRKSTHELEQRIQRLEQENAVLRQAARLFFMC
;
A
#
# COMPACT_ATOMS: atom_id res chain seq x y z
N MET A 1 14.26 24.58 -9.47
CA MET A 1 13.42 24.01 -8.39
C MET A 1 13.33 22.50 -8.59
N LYS A 2 13.56 21.71 -7.54
CA LYS A 2 13.55 20.24 -7.62
C LYS A 2 12.16 19.75 -7.21
N ASN A 3 11.32 19.38 -8.18
CA ASN A 3 9.99 18.85 -7.88
C ASN A 3 10.15 17.52 -7.12
N PHE A 4 9.66 17.48 -5.88
CA PHE A 4 9.75 16.30 -5.04
C PHE A 4 8.48 15.49 -5.19
N TYR A 5 8.54 14.44 -6.02
CA TYR A 5 7.43 13.50 -6.18
C TYR A 5 7.46 12.44 -5.07
N GLN A 6 6.29 12.12 -4.51
CA GLN A 6 6.12 11.03 -3.55
C GLN A 6 6.42 9.66 -4.19
N ASN A 7 6.80 8.66 -3.40
CA ASN A 7 7.15 7.35 -3.99
C ASN A 7 5.90 6.63 -4.51
N HIS A 8 4.74 6.72 -3.85
CA HIS A 8 3.49 6.16 -4.38
C HIS A 8 3.25 6.60 -5.83
N PHE A 9 3.44 7.90 -6.13
CA PHE A 9 3.22 8.45 -7.46
C PHE A 9 4.20 7.88 -8.50
N LYS A 10 5.47 7.74 -8.11
CA LYS A 10 6.50 7.12 -8.97
C LYS A 10 6.19 5.65 -9.23
N ILE A 11 5.73 4.92 -8.21
CA ILE A 11 5.33 3.51 -8.31
C ILE A 11 4.19 3.36 -9.31
N GLU A 12 3.13 4.16 -9.17
CA GLU A 12 1.97 4.13 -10.08
C GLU A 12 2.39 4.44 -11.52
N THR A 13 3.19 5.48 -11.72
CA THR A 13 3.69 5.88 -13.04
C THR A 13 4.51 4.76 -13.70
N LEU A 14 5.38 4.09 -12.95
CA LEU A 14 6.21 2.99 -13.45
C LEU A 14 5.40 1.71 -13.71
N GLN A 15 4.36 1.43 -12.91
CA GLN A 15 3.43 0.33 -13.18
C GLN A 15 2.67 0.56 -14.49
N TYR A 16 2.18 1.78 -14.71
CA TYR A 16 1.53 2.14 -15.97
C TYR A 16 2.51 2.04 -17.16
N LEU A 17 3.75 2.50 -16.98
CA LEU A 17 4.80 2.34 -17.99
C LEU A 17 5.03 0.88 -18.36
N ARG A 18 5.09 -0.05 -17.39
CA ARG A 18 5.22 -1.49 -17.65
C ARG A 18 4.04 -2.05 -18.44
N ARG A 19 2.81 -1.58 -18.19
CA ARG A 19 1.60 -2.04 -18.90
C ARG A 19 1.56 -1.56 -20.35
N VAL A 20 1.99 -0.33 -20.61
CA VAL A 20 1.88 0.31 -21.92
C VAL A 20 3.12 0.11 -22.79
N GLY A 21 4.30 -0.03 -22.17
CA GLY A 21 5.58 -0.14 -22.87
C GLY A 21 6.07 1.16 -23.53
N SER A 22 5.32 2.27 -23.43
CA SER A 22 5.66 3.56 -24.06
C SER A 22 5.94 4.64 -23.03
N LEU A 23 7.19 5.10 -23.00
CA LEU A 23 7.65 6.17 -22.11
C LEU A 23 6.93 7.49 -22.40
N THR A 24 6.77 7.86 -23.67
CA THR A 24 6.08 9.10 -24.06
C THR A 24 4.60 9.09 -23.67
N LYS A 25 3.92 7.94 -23.79
CA LYS A 25 2.51 7.83 -23.38
C LYS A 25 2.36 7.95 -21.86
N ALA A 26 3.27 7.33 -21.09
CA ALA A 26 3.30 7.44 -19.63
C ALA A 26 3.64 8.87 -19.17
N ALA A 27 4.65 9.51 -19.78
CA ALA A 27 5.04 10.89 -19.52
C ALA A 27 3.87 11.86 -19.72
N ARG A 28 3.15 11.76 -20.86
CA ARG A 28 1.96 12.58 -21.13
C ARG A 28 0.81 12.30 -20.16
N ARG A 29 0.59 11.04 -19.78
CA ARG A 29 -0.53 10.65 -18.92
C ARG A 29 -0.40 11.23 -17.50
N PHE A 30 0.83 11.24 -16.97
CA PHE A 30 1.13 11.66 -15.61
C PHE A 30 1.69 13.09 -15.52
N ASP A 31 1.76 13.80 -16.66
CA ASP A 31 2.37 15.13 -16.78
C ASP A 31 3.79 15.19 -16.20
N VAL A 32 4.59 14.16 -16.47
CA VAL A 32 5.97 14.04 -16.02
C VAL A 32 6.89 14.16 -17.24
N HIS A 33 7.93 14.98 -17.12
CA HIS A 33 8.90 15.13 -18.21
C HIS A 33 9.56 13.77 -18.55
N PRO A 34 9.71 13.41 -19.84
CA PRO A 34 10.27 12.12 -20.26
C PRO A 34 11.62 11.78 -19.62
N SER A 35 12.51 12.76 -19.45
CA SER A 35 13.82 12.55 -18.80
C SER A 35 13.71 12.16 -17.32
N THR A 36 12.73 12.72 -16.61
CA THR A 36 12.43 12.37 -15.22
C THR A 36 11.93 10.93 -15.14
N LEU A 37 11.00 10.56 -16.03
CA LEU A 37 10.47 9.20 -16.09
C LEU A 37 11.55 8.17 -16.47
N ALA A 38 12.45 8.50 -17.41
CA ALA A 38 13.59 7.66 -17.77
C ALA A 38 14.53 7.43 -16.56
N THR A 39 14.74 8.47 -15.75
CA THR A 39 15.52 8.37 -14.52
C THR A 39 14.86 7.42 -13.52
N TRP A 40 13.54 7.47 -13.36
CA TRP A 40 12.80 6.54 -12.49
C TRP A 40 12.82 5.11 -13.01
N GLN A 41 12.70 4.93 -14.33
CA GLN A 41 12.79 3.61 -14.95
C GLN A 41 14.15 2.97 -14.69
N ARG A 42 15.24 3.76 -14.75
CA ARG A 42 16.60 3.29 -14.43
C ARG A 42 16.76 2.90 -12.96
N ILE A 43 16.12 3.61 -12.04
CA ILE A 43 16.13 3.27 -10.61
C ILE A 43 15.34 1.98 -10.36
N GLY A 44 14.23 1.80 -11.07
CA GLY A 44 13.42 0.59 -11.01
C GLY A 44 12.25 0.67 -10.01
N LEU A 45 11.18 -0.06 -10.33
CA LEU A 45 9.95 -0.10 -9.56
C LEU A 45 10.16 -0.63 -8.13
N GLU A 46 10.93 -1.71 -8.01
CA GLU A 46 11.17 -2.42 -6.75
C GLU A 46 11.85 -1.53 -5.70
N GLU A 47 12.77 -0.68 -6.14
CA GLU A 47 13.49 0.25 -5.26
C GLU A 47 12.53 1.30 -4.67
N PHE A 48 11.59 1.83 -5.46
CA PHE A 48 10.58 2.74 -4.94
C PHE A 48 9.58 2.05 -4.00
N MET A 49 9.20 0.80 -4.29
CA MET A 49 8.35 0.00 -3.38
C MET A 49 9.03 -0.25 -2.04
N LYS A 50 10.32 -0.58 -2.04
CA LYS A 50 11.12 -0.78 -0.82
C LYS A 50 11.16 0.49 0.03
N ARG A 51 11.37 1.65 -0.59
CA ARG A 51 11.38 2.96 0.10
C ARG A 51 10.03 3.30 0.70
N GLU A 52 8.94 3.00 -0.01
CA GLU A 52 7.59 3.26 0.51
C GLU A 52 7.23 2.35 1.69
N LEU A 53 7.64 1.07 1.63
CA LEU A 53 7.48 0.13 2.73
C LEU A 53 8.28 0.54 3.97
N GLN A 54 9.49 1.09 3.79
CA GLN A 54 10.26 1.64 4.91
C GLN A 54 9.57 2.86 5.52
N ASN A 55 9.01 3.75 4.71
CA ASN A 55 8.33 4.96 5.17
C ASN A 55 7.07 4.62 5.98
N THR A 56 6.30 3.60 5.57
CA THR A 56 5.12 3.12 6.31
C THR A 56 5.47 2.46 7.63
N LYS A 57 6.56 1.68 7.68
CA LYS A 57 7.06 1.10 8.94
C LYS A 57 7.49 2.14 9.98
N THR A 58 7.80 3.36 9.57
CA THR A 58 8.19 4.46 10.47
C THR A 58 6.99 5.22 11.03
N LEU A 59 5.83 5.16 10.37
CA LEU A 59 4.63 5.92 10.74
C LEU A 59 3.64 5.13 11.60
N GLU A 60 3.68 3.80 11.58
CA GLU A 60 2.92 2.99 12.53
C GLU A 60 3.48 3.20 13.95
N PRO A 61 2.71 3.75 14.90
CA PRO A 61 3.10 3.65 16.30
C PRO A 61 3.26 2.17 16.60
N ARG A 62 4.39 1.77 17.21
CA ARG A 62 4.63 0.40 17.68
C ARG A 62 3.60 0.03 18.75
N LYS A 63 2.34 -0.20 18.38
CA LYS A 63 1.52 -1.15 19.14
C LYS A 63 2.26 -2.46 18.99
N SER A 64 2.67 -3.02 20.13
CA SER A 64 3.40 -4.28 20.11
C SER A 64 2.58 -5.29 19.29
N THR A 65 3.23 -6.08 18.44
CA THR A 65 2.53 -7.14 17.67
C THR A 65 1.69 -8.02 18.59
N HIS A 66 2.16 -8.18 19.83
CA HIS A 66 1.48 -8.84 20.92
C HIS A 66 0.14 -8.20 21.32
N GLU A 67 0.05 -6.88 21.42
CA GLU A 67 -1.23 -6.18 21.71
C GLU A 67 -2.26 -6.39 20.61
N LEU A 68 -1.82 -6.40 19.35
CA LEU A 68 -2.71 -6.64 18.21
C LEU A 68 -3.22 -8.08 18.21
N GLU A 69 -2.34 -9.05 18.47
CA GLU A 69 -2.70 -10.47 18.62
C GLU A 69 -3.69 -10.70 19.76
N GLN A 70 -3.44 -10.10 20.94
CA GLN A 70 -4.38 -10.17 22.07
C GLN A 70 -5.75 -9.57 21.73
N ARG A 71 -5.77 -8.47 20.97
CA ARG A 71 -7.03 -7.85 20.55
C ARG A 71 -7.79 -8.73 19.56
N ILE A 72 -7.10 -9.38 18.62
CA ILE A 72 -7.70 -10.34 17.68
C ILE A 72 -8.34 -11.49 18.44
N GLN A 73 -7.60 -12.11 19.36
CA GLN A 73 -8.11 -13.25 20.13
C GLN A 73 -9.37 -12.88 20.93
N ARG A 74 -9.38 -11.69 21.56
CA ARG A 74 -10.57 -11.22 22.29
C ARG A 74 -11.77 -11.00 21.36
N LEU A 75 -11.55 -10.37 20.20
CA LEU A 75 -12.61 -10.12 19.22
C LEU A 75 -13.18 -11.41 18.62
N GLU A 76 -12.34 -12.43 18.44
CA GLU A 76 -12.78 -13.75 17.98
C GLU A 76 -13.65 -14.45 19.02
N GLN A 77 -13.29 -14.35 20.31
CA GLN A 77 -14.10 -14.87 21.42
C GLN A 77 -15.46 -14.16 21.49
N GLU A 78 -15.49 -12.82 21.42
CA GLU A 78 -16.72 -12.03 21.41
C GLU A 78 -17.63 -12.45 20.25
N ASN A 79 -17.06 -12.59 19.04
CA ASN A 79 -17.81 -13.05 17.87
C ASN A 79 -18.34 -14.48 18.03
N ALA A 80 -17.58 -15.39 18.63
CA ALA A 80 -18.02 -16.76 18.84
C ALA A 80 -19.27 -16.81 19.74
N VAL A 81 -19.27 -16.05 20.84
CA VAL A 81 -20.40 -15.93 21.75
C VAL A 81 -21.60 -15.29 21.05
N LEU A 82 -21.38 -14.19 20.32
CA LEU A 82 -22.46 -13.52 19.58
C LEU A 82 -23.08 -14.42 18.51
N ARG A 83 -22.27 -15.20 17.78
CA ARG A 83 -22.75 -16.18 16.79
C ARG A 83 -23.52 -17.33 17.43
N GLN A 84 -23.15 -17.73 18.64
CA GLN A 84 -23.88 -18.75 19.39
C GLN A 84 -25.23 -18.21 19.89
N ALA A 85 -25.25 -17.01 20.45
CA ALA A 85 -26.46 -16.33 20.88
C ALA A 85 -27.42 -16.08 19.70
N ALA A 86 -26.91 -15.62 18.55
CA ALA A 86 -27.69 -15.45 17.34
C ALA A 86 -28.29 -16.78 16.87
N ARG A 87 -27.52 -17.87 16.87
CA ARG A 87 -28.04 -19.21 16.52
C ARG A 87 -29.20 -19.63 17.43
N LEU A 88 -29.07 -19.43 18.74
CA LEU A 88 -30.14 -19.74 19.69
C LEU A 88 -31.36 -18.83 19.49
N PHE A 89 -31.15 -17.55 19.23
CA PHE A 89 -32.22 -16.57 19.00
C PHE A 89 -33.00 -16.84 17.71
N PHE A 90 -32.33 -17.28 16.63
CA PHE A 90 -32.95 -17.58 15.34
C PHE A 90 -33.42 -19.04 15.19
N MET A 91 -33.25 -19.90 16.20
CA MET A 91 -33.74 -21.29 16.21
C MET A 91 -34.99 -21.50 17.09
N CYS A 92 -35.46 -20.46 17.78
CA CYS A 92 -36.79 -20.39 18.39
C CYS A 92 -37.81 -19.81 17.40
#